data_AF-A0A359B6I1-F1
#
_entry.id   AF-A0A359B6I1-F1
#
_cell.length_a   1.000
_cell.length_b   1.000
_cell.length_c   1.000
_cell.angle_alpha   90.00
_cell.angle_beta   90.00
_cell.angle_gamma   90.00
#
_symmetry.space_group_name_H-M   'P 1'
#
loop_
_entity.id
_entity.type
_entity.pdbx_description
1 polymer ?
#
loop_
_entity_poly.entity_id
_entity_poly.type
_entity_poly.pdbx_seq_one_letter_code
_entity_poly.pdbx_strand_id
1 'polypeptide(L)'
;PKCQTLSKERWIDNQKNNLLNVGYFHVVFTIPDTLNTLVFQNQKELYTILFKAAAQTLQELSSDKKYLGATLGFTSILHTWGQNLMHHPHLHCIVPGGGLNSIGKWVSSRKKFFLPVKVLSRKFRGKFLYYLKQVDLKFYGEQNYLSNPTSFNGFLSELYQKEWIVYCKPPFKNAACVVEYLGRYTHRVAISNSRILSLENGNVSFKWRDYKNANKWKVMNVSADEFIRRFLIHILPARFMKIRHYGLLGNRNKASKLILCKKLTSTPILPFEKASTLQLIQKITGKDASKCPHCGSDKLSRYMGFGNAPPITTQTA
;
A
#
# COMPACT_ATOMS: atom_id res chain seq x y z
N PRO A 1 8.55 15.09 -6.40
CA PRO A 1 7.08 14.84 -6.38
C PRO A 1 6.39 15.41 -5.12
N LYS A 2 5.83 16.62 -5.23
CA LYS A 2 5.00 17.27 -4.18
C LYS A 2 3.49 17.06 -4.40
N CYS A 3 3.09 16.53 -5.57
CA CYS A 3 1.70 16.28 -5.94
C CYS A 3 1.09 15.12 -5.12
N GLN A 4 -0.23 15.11 -4.95
CA GLN A 4 -1.06 14.10 -4.25
C GLN A 4 -1.05 14.12 -2.71
N THR A 5 -0.40 15.08 -2.04
CA THR A 5 -0.44 15.15 -0.56
C THR A 5 -1.87 15.27 -0.03
N LEU A 6 -2.72 16.10 -0.65
CA LEU A 6 -4.13 16.23 -0.26
C LEU A 6 -4.91 14.93 -0.49
N SER A 7 -4.74 14.27 -1.63
CA SER A 7 -5.39 12.98 -1.94
C SER A 7 -4.99 11.90 -0.93
N LYS A 8 -3.71 11.88 -0.55
CA LYS A 8 -3.18 11.00 0.48
C LYS A 8 -3.85 11.26 1.84
N GLU A 9 -3.92 12.50 2.30
CA GLU A 9 -4.58 12.83 3.57
C GLU A 9 -6.07 12.48 3.56
N ARG A 10 -6.79 12.80 2.46
CA ARG A 10 -8.18 12.38 2.29
C ARG A 10 -8.33 10.86 2.38
N TRP A 11 -7.44 10.11 1.74
CA TRP A 11 -7.45 8.65 1.80
C TRP A 11 -7.18 8.13 3.22
N ILE A 12 -6.20 8.71 3.93
CA ILE A 12 -5.88 8.38 5.33
C ILE A 12 -7.11 8.60 6.20
N ASP A 13 -7.76 9.75 6.13
CA ASP A 13 -8.91 10.06 6.97
C ASP A 13 -10.09 9.11 6.66
N ASN A 14 -10.33 8.80 5.38
CA ASN A 14 -11.32 7.80 4.98
C ASN A 14 -11.00 6.41 5.51
N GLN A 15 -9.72 6.02 5.57
CA GLN A 15 -9.31 4.73 6.13
C GLN A 15 -9.41 4.70 7.64
N LYS A 16 -9.10 5.81 8.35
CA LYS A 16 -9.26 5.93 9.80
C LYS A 16 -10.70 5.66 10.21
N ASN A 17 -11.68 6.14 9.45
CA ASN A 17 -13.10 5.84 9.70
C ASN A 17 -13.46 4.35 9.52
N ASN A 18 -12.66 3.57 8.79
CA ASN A 18 -12.91 2.14 8.59
C ASN A 18 -12.24 1.26 9.64
N LEU A 19 -11.51 1.86 10.58
CA LEU A 19 -10.84 1.11 11.62
C LEU A 19 -11.85 0.60 12.66
N LEU A 20 -11.44 -0.47 13.31
CA LEU A 20 -12.09 -1.13 14.42
C LEU A 20 -11.20 -0.94 15.66
N ASN A 21 -11.81 -0.96 16.85
CA ASN A 21 -11.13 -0.89 18.12
C ASN A 21 -10.49 -2.23 18.49
N VAL A 22 -9.55 -2.69 17.66
CA VAL A 22 -8.83 -3.96 17.78
C VAL A 22 -7.36 -3.78 17.40
N GLY A 23 -6.53 -4.77 17.73
CA GLY A 23 -5.15 -4.81 17.21
C GLY A 23 -5.13 -5.00 15.68
N TYR A 24 -4.11 -4.48 15.00
CA TYR A 24 -3.95 -4.62 13.54
C TYR A 24 -2.59 -5.20 13.16
N PHE A 25 -2.59 -6.33 12.46
CA PHE A 25 -1.38 -6.98 11.98
C PHE A 25 -0.93 -6.40 10.64
N HIS A 26 0.40 -6.33 10.49
CA HIS A 26 1.06 -6.02 9.23
C HIS A 26 1.59 -7.31 8.62
N VAL A 27 0.91 -7.78 7.58
CA VAL A 27 1.33 -8.99 6.86
C VAL A 27 1.98 -8.59 5.56
N VAL A 28 3.22 -9.01 5.31
CA VAL A 28 3.96 -8.67 4.09
C VAL A 28 4.21 -9.92 3.28
N PHE A 29 3.73 -9.95 2.04
CA PHE A 29 3.96 -11.04 1.10
C PHE A 29 5.05 -10.61 0.12
N THR A 30 6.18 -11.30 0.16
CA THR A 30 7.32 -11.06 -0.74
C THR A 30 7.51 -12.27 -1.64
N ILE A 31 7.79 -12.02 -2.92
CA ILE A 31 8.16 -13.08 -3.87
C ILE A 31 9.69 -13.17 -3.97
N PRO A 32 10.25 -14.34 -4.34
CA PRO A 32 11.68 -14.47 -4.63
C PRO A 32 12.17 -13.51 -5.70
N ASP A 33 13.41 -13.06 -5.57
CA ASP A 33 14.08 -12.17 -6.53
C ASP A 33 14.27 -12.82 -7.91
N THR A 34 14.33 -14.15 -7.99
CA THR A 34 14.32 -14.88 -9.26
C THR A 34 13.07 -14.63 -10.11
N LEU A 35 11.98 -14.13 -9.52
CA LEU A 35 10.80 -13.72 -10.28
C LEU A 35 10.85 -12.26 -10.76
N ASN A 36 11.81 -11.44 -10.31
CA ASN A 36 11.78 -9.99 -10.55
C ASN A 36 11.73 -9.65 -12.04
N THR A 37 12.60 -10.25 -12.86
CA THR A 37 12.65 -10.00 -14.31
C THR A 37 11.35 -10.44 -14.98
N LEU A 38 10.85 -11.64 -14.66
CA LEU A 38 9.61 -12.15 -15.20
C LEU A 38 8.40 -11.25 -14.84
N VAL A 39 8.35 -10.77 -13.59
CA VAL A 39 7.33 -9.84 -13.10
C VAL A 39 7.45 -8.47 -13.75
N PHE A 40 8.66 -7.99 -14.00
CA PHE A 40 8.88 -6.74 -14.71
C PHE A 40 8.39 -6.83 -16.17
N GLN A 41 8.55 -7.98 -16.83
CA GLN A 41 8.05 -8.20 -18.19
C GLN A 41 6.52 -8.40 -18.25
N ASN A 42 5.91 -8.95 -17.19
CA ASN A 42 4.49 -9.34 -17.13
C ASN A 42 3.75 -8.69 -15.96
N GLN A 43 3.91 -7.37 -15.79
CA GLN A 43 3.49 -6.66 -14.57
C GLN A 43 2.00 -6.82 -14.25
N LYS A 44 1.11 -6.66 -15.24
CA LYS A 44 -0.34 -6.65 -15.00
C LYS A 44 -0.81 -8.02 -14.50
N GLU A 45 -0.36 -9.07 -15.16
CA GLU A 45 -0.69 -10.47 -14.89
C GLU A 45 -0.11 -10.88 -13.53
N LEU A 46 1.19 -10.65 -13.32
CA LEU A 46 1.88 -11.14 -12.13
C LEU A 46 1.61 -10.31 -10.88
N TYR A 47 1.36 -9.01 -10.98
CA TYR A 47 0.82 -8.25 -9.85
C TYR A 47 -0.60 -8.70 -9.52
N THR A 48 -1.42 -9.05 -10.51
CA THR A 48 -2.77 -9.58 -10.26
C THR A 48 -2.72 -10.92 -9.55
N ILE A 49 -1.82 -11.82 -9.97
CA ILE A 49 -1.56 -13.10 -9.30
C ILE A 49 -1.07 -12.88 -7.88
N LEU A 50 -0.12 -11.96 -7.66
CA LEU A 50 0.39 -11.60 -6.35
C LEU A 50 -0.75 -11.20 -5.38
N PHE A 51 -1.65 -10.33 -5.81
CA PHE A 51 -2.86 -9.96 -5.05
C PHE A 51 -3.78 -11.15 -4.79
N LYS A 52 -4.08 -11.94 -5.83
CA LYS A 52 -5.01 -13.05 -5.73
C LYS A 52 -4.51 -14.12 -4.77
N ALA A 53 -3.25 -14.55 -4.92
CA ALA A 53 -2.62 -15.55 -4.06
C ALA A 53 -2.56 -15.09 -2.60
N ALA A 54 -2.11 -13.85 -2.34
CA ALA A 54 -2.04 -13.34 -0.98
C ALA A 54 -3.43 -13.23 -0.32
N ALA A 55 -4.42 -12.72 -1.05
CA ALA A 55 -5.77 -12.54 -0.52
C ALA A 55 -6.43 -13.89 -0.19
N GLN A 56 -6.35 -14.85 -1.10
CA GLN A 56 -6.89 -16.19 -0.88
C GLN A 56 -6.17 -16.92 0.25
N THR A 57 -4.84 -16.78 0.37
CA THR A 57 -4.10 -17.37 1.50
C THR A 57 -4.60 -16.83 2.83
N LEU A 58 -4.79 -15.52 2.95
CA LEU A 58 -5.33 -14.92 4.18
C LEU A 58 -6.75 -15.40 4.46
N GLN A 59 -7.63 -15.37 3.46
CA GLN A 59 -9.05 -15.74 3.62
C GLN A 59 -9.24 -17.22 3.95
N GLU A 60 -8.50 -18.12 3.28
CA GLU A 60 -8.58 -19.56 3.52
C GLU A 60 -8.11 -19.89 4.93
N LEU A 61 -6.89 -19.47 5.29
CA LEU A 61 -6.32 -19.79 6.59
C LEU A 61 -7.08 -19.13 7.75
N SER A 62 -7.65 -17.95 7.54
CA SER A 62 -8.43 -17.31 8.59
C SER A 62 -9.78 -17.99 8.82
N SER A 63 -10.40 -18.50 7.76
CA SER A 63 -11.72 -19.14 7.85
C SER A 63 -11.64 -20.53 8.48
N ASP A 64 -10.47 -21.17 8.42
CA ASP A 64 -10.19 -22.44 9.09
C ASP A 64 -10.17 -22.27 10.62
N LYS A 65 -11.02 -23.05 11.31
CA LYS A 65 -11.16 -23.08 12.78
C LYS A 65 -9.87 -23.50 13.49
N LYS A 66 -8.98 -24.24 12.81
CA LYS A 66 -7.65 -24.58 13.33
C LYS A 66 -6.81 -23.34 13.63
N TYR A 67 -7.05 -22.24 12.89
CA TYR A 67 -6.32 -20.99 13.08
C TYR A 67 -7.21 -19.93 13.72
N LEU A 68 -8.14 -19.32 12.97
CA LEU A 68 -9.00 -18.24 13.48
C LEU A 68 -10.49 -18.59 13.43
N GLY A 69 -10.96 -19.32 12.41
CA GLY A 69 -12.37 -19.66 12.26
C GLY A 69 -13.27 -18.47 11.90
N ALA A 70 -12.73 -17.44 11.22
CA ALA A 70 -13.45 -16.22 10.90
C ALA A 70 -13.12 -15.63 9.52
N THR A 71 -14.13 -14.98 8.94
CA THR A 71 -14.02 -14.13 7.75
C THR A 71 -13.36 -12.82 8.13
N LEU A 72 -12.16 -12.58 7.61
CA LEU A 72 -11.43 -11.33 7.80
C LEU A 72 -11.93 -10.22 6.87
N GLY A 73 -11.54 -8.98 7.18
CA GLY A 73 -11.46 -7.92 6.18
C GLY A 73 -10.10 -7.27 6.22
N PHE A 74 -9.46 -7.03 5.09
CA PHE A 74 -8.12 -6.44 5.06
C PHE A 74 -7.91 -5.57 3.83
N THR A 75 -6.90 -4.70 3.93
CA THR A 75 -6.45 -3.85 2.82
C THR A 75 -5.06 -4.31 2.38
N SER A 76 -4.88 -4.53 1.09
CA SER A 76 -3.59 -4.89 0.48
C SER A 76 -3.09 -3.75 -0.41
N ILE A 77 -1.79 -3.47 -0.35
CA ILE A 77 -1.14 -2.39 -1.10
C ILE A 77 0.09 -2.96 -1.80
N LEU A 78 0.15 -2.76 -3.12
CA LEU A 78 1.31 -3.15 -3.94
C LEU A 78 2.44 -2.14 -3.82
N HIS A 79 3.63 -2.64 -3.51
CA HIS A 79 4.89 -1.94 -3.61
C HIS A 79 5.78 -2.68 -4.60
N THR A 80 6.59 -1.93 -5.35
CA THR A 80 7.48 -2.49 -6.38
C THR A 80 8.95 -2.18 -6.15
N TRP A 81 9.31 -1.52 -5.05
CA TRP A 81 10.67 -1.04 -4.79
C TRP A 81 11.23 -1.48 -3.44
N GLY A 82 12.56 -1.71 -3.43
CA GLY A 82 13.37 -1.75 -2.21
C GLY A 82 13.84 -0.36 -1.77
N GLN A 83 14.62 -0.29 -0.69
CA GLN A 83 15.17 0.99 -0.21
C GLN A 83 16.14 1.61 -1.22
N ASN A 84 16.88 0.82 -1.98
CA ASN A 84 17.78 1.29 -3.04
C ASN A 84 17.09 1.51 -4.40
N LEU A 85 15.76 1.53 -4.44
CA LEU A 85 14.93 1.69 -5.65
C LEU A 85 15.03 0.56 -6.68
N MET A 86 15.63 -0.57 -6.31
CA MET A 86 15.58 -1.76 -7.15
C MET A 86 14.18 -2.37 -7.16
N HIS A 87 13.84 -3.03 -8.27
CA HIS A 87 12.58 -3.75 -8.42
C HIS A 87 12.48 -4.85 -7.35
N HIS A 88 11.44 -4.75 -6.54
CA HIS A 88 11.17 -5.65 -5.43
C HIS A 88 9.65 -5.66 -5.16
N PRO A 89 8.86 -6.37 -5.98
CA PRO A 89 7.42 -6.45 -5.83
C PRO A 89 7.02 -7.22 -4.57
N HIS A 90 6.20 -6.59 -3.73
CA HIS A 90 5.65 -7.18 -2.53
C HIS A 90 4.32 -6.51 -2.16
N LEU A 91 3.52 -7.20 -1.34
CA LEU A 91 2.28 -6.64 -0.81
C LEU A 91 2.41 -6.37 0.67
N HIS A 92 1.93 -5.20 1.09
CA HIS A 92 1.60 -4.96 2.48
C HIS A 92 0.10 -5.12 2.68
N CYS A 93 -0.26 -6.03 3.57
CA CYS A 93 -1.62 -6.31 3.99
C CYS A 93 -1.82 -5.83 5.42
N ILE A 94 -2.96 -5.19 5.66
CA ILE A 94 -3.35 -4.65 6.95
C ILE A 94 -4.61 -5.32 7.39
N VAL A 95 -4.48 -6.06 8.48
CA VAL A 95 -5.44 -7.07 8.88
C VAL A 95 -5.86 -6.78 10.32
N PRO A 96 -7.13 -6.48 10.60
CA PRO A 96 -7.67 -6.48 11.96
C PRO A 96 -7.36 -7.83 12.61
N GLY A 97 -7.06 -7.81 13.91
CA GLY A 97 -6.80 -8.98 14.73
C GLY A 97 -8.09 -9.74 15.06
N GLY A 98 -8.86 -10.10 14.04
CA GLY A 98 -10.13 -10.77 14.16
C GLY A 98 -11.03 -10.60 12.94
N GLY A 99 -12.17 -11.28 12.97
CA GLY A 99 -13.17 -11.28 11.90
C GLY A 99 -14.52 -11.79 12.38
N LEU A 100 -15.46 -11.99 11.45
CA LEU A 100 -16.78 -12.55 11.75
C LEU A 100 -16.81 -14.06 11.46
N ASN A 101 -17.31 -14.86 12.40
CA ASN A 101 -17.59 -16.28 12.15
C ASN A 101 -18.89 -16.46 11.33
N SER A 102 -19.26 -17.73 11.05
CA SER A 102 -20.44 -18.07 10.24
C SER A 102 -21.77 -17.57 10.81
N ILE A 103 -21.87 -17.40 12.13
CA ILE A 103 -23.07 -16.88 12.82
C ILE A 103 -23.00 -15.36 13.05
N GLY A 104 -22.01 -14.67 12.47
CA GLY A 104 -21.89 -13.22 12.55
C GLY A 104 -21.35 -12.68 13.87
N LYS A 105 -20.78 -13.52 14.74
CA LYS A 105 -20.08 -13.09 15.96
C LYS A 105 -18.62 -12.73 15.66
N TRP A 106 -18.09 -11.77 16.39
CA TRP A 106 -16.68 -11.38 16.29
C TRP A 106 -15.78 -12.43 16.98
N VAL A 107 -14.73 -12.84 16.28
CA VAL A 107 -13.68 -13.71 16.80
C VAL A 107 -12.36 -12.95 16.74
N SER A 108 -11.77 -12.71 17.91
CA SER A 108 -10.48 -12.03 18.03
C SER A 108 -9.33 -13.01 17.86
N SER A 109 -8.27 -12.58 17.19
CA SER A 109 -6.98 -13.28 17.25
C SER A 109 -6.31 -13.05 18.61
N ARG A 110 -5.23 -13.79 18.87
CA ARG A 110 -4.38 -13.51 20.03
C ARG A 110 -3.68 -12.16 19.86
N LYS A 111 -3.37 -11.48 20.98
CA LYS A 111 -2.82 -10.10 20.97
C LYS A 111 -1.56 -9.92 20.11
N LYS A 112 -0.62 -10.87 20.16
CA LYS A 112 0.68 -10.81 19.45
C LYS A 112 0.82 -11.86 18.35
N PHE A 113 -0.23 -12.60 18.07
CA PHE A 113 -0.18 -13.73 17.14
C PHE A 113 -1.45 -13.77 16.29
N PHE A 114 -1.26 -13.88 14.98
CA PHE A 114 -2.35 -13.92 14.01
C PHE A 114 -2.45 -15.27 13.34
N LEU A 115 -1.51 -15.59 12.43
CA LEU A 115 -1.43 -16.84 11.71
C LEU A 115 0.03 -17.32 11.68
N PRO A 116 0.31 -18.64 11.66
CA PRO A 116 1.67 -19.14 11.56
C PRO A 116 2.33 -18.72 10.24
N VAL A 117 3.46 -18.02 10.35
CA VAL A 117 4.18 -17.46 9.19
C VAL A 117 4.60 -18.53 8.18
N LYS A 118 5.12 -19.68 8.64
CA LYS A 118 5.53 -20.78 7.75
C LYS A 118 4.34 -21.34 6.94
N VAL A 119 3.15 -21.39 7.54
CA VAL A 119 1.93 -21.84 6.85
C VAL A 119 1.48 -20.81 5.82
N LEU A 120 1.50 -19.52 6.18
CA LEU A 120 1.24 -18.42 5.24
C LEU A 120 2.17 -18.50 4.03
N SER A 121 3.49 -18.60 4.27
CA SER A 121 4.51 -18.71 3.22
C SER A 121 4.25 -19.86 2.26
N ARG A 122 4.06 -21.08 2.77
CA ARG A 122 3.87 -22.28 1.94
C ARG A 122 2.57 -22.22 1.15
N LYS A 123 1.46 -21.79 1.77
CA LYS A 123 0.16 -21.67 1.11
C LYS A 123 0.20 -20.59 0.03
N PHE A 124 0.81 -19.44 0.33
CA PHE A 124 1.02 -18.35 -0.64
C PHE A 124 1.85 -18.80 -1.83
N ARG A 125 3.01 -19.44 -1.61
CA ARG A 125 3.86 -20.02 -2.67
C ARG A 125 3.03 -20.94 -3.58
N GLY A 126 2.32 -21.90 -2.99
CA GLY A 126 1.49 -22.85 -3.74
C GLY A 126 0.44 -22.17 -4.60
N LYS A 127 -0.31 -21.19 -4.05
CA LYS A 127 -1.33 -20.45 -4.80
C LYS A 127 -0.73 -19.57 -5.90
N PHE A 128 0.38 -18.89 -5.62
CA PHE A 128 1.06 -18.05 -6.61
C PHE A 128 1.51 -18.90 -7.80
N LEU A 129 2.23 -20.00 -7.54
CA LEU A 129 2.74 -20.88 -8.60
C LEU A 129 1.61 -21.61 -9.34
N TYR A 130 0.50 -21.93 -8.66
CA TYR A 130 -0.69 -22.45 -9.32
C TYR A 130 -1.24 -21.48 -10.37
N TYR A 131 -1.41 -20.20 -10.02
CA TYR A 131 -1.90 -19.21 -10.98
C TYR A 131 -0.86 -18.82 -12.03
N LEU A 132 0.44 -18.85 -11.69
CA LEU A 132 1.52 -18.59 -12.63
C LEU A 132 1.49 -19.55 -13.82
N LYS A 133 1.13 -20.81 -13.60
CA LYS A 133 0.98 -21.84 -14.66
C LYS A 133 -0.20 -21.59 -15.61
N GLN A 134 -1.13 -20.70 -15.27
CA GLN A 134 -2.40 -20.51 -15.98
C GLN A 134 -2.45 -19.23 -16.82
N VAL A 135 -1.41 -18.41 -16.75
CA VAL A 135 -1.35 -17.14 -17.47
C VAL A 135 -0.41 -17.27 -18.65
N ASP A 136 -0.78 -16.61 -19.74
CA ASP A 136 0.11 -16.44 -20.88
C ASP A 136 1.19 -15.41 -20.52
N LEU A 137 2.45 -15.83 -20.59
CA LEU A 137 3.61 -15.04 -20.17
C LEU A 137 4.46 -14.69 -21.38
N LYS A 138 4.90 -13.44 -21.40
CA LYS A 138 5.85 -12.94 -22.38
C LYS A 138 7.25 -13.04 -21.82
N PHE A 139 8.15 -13.56 -22.63
CA PHE A 139 9.55 -13.74 -22.29
C PHE A 139 10.40 -12.94 -23.26
N TYR A 140 11.35 -12.18 -22.74
CA TYR A 140 12.25 -11.36 -23.53
C TYR A 140 13.70 -11.47 -23.06
N GLY A 141 14.64 -11.28 -23.98
CA GLY A 141 16.08 -11.24 -23.71
C GLY A 141 16.55 -12.54 -23.05
N GLU A 142 17.27 -12.41 -21.93
CA GLU A 142 17.77 -13.55 -21.15
C GLU A 142 16.67 -14.50 -20.64
N GLN A 143 15.39 -14.08 -20.64
CA GLN A 143 14.28 -14.94 -20.19
C GLN A 143 13.68 -15.78 -21.34
N ASN A 144 14.15 -15.64 -22.58
CA ASN A 144 13.59 -16.36 -23.73
C ASN A 144 13.58 -17.89 -23.54
N TYR A 145 14.55 -18.46 -22.82
CA TYR A 145 14.58 -19.90 -22.54
C TYR A 145 13.34 -20.41 -21.78
N LEU A 146 12.66 -19.54 -21.01
CA LEU A 146 11.43 -19.88 -20.28
C LEU A 146 10.20 -20.07 -21.19
N SER A 147 10.28 -19.71 -22.48
CA SER A 147 9.26 -20.06 -23.47
C SER A 147 9.21 -21.57 -23.76
N ASN A 148 10.30 -22.29 -23.52
CA ASN A 148 10.34 -23.74 -23.62
C ASN A 148 9.66 -24.38 -22.41
N PRO A 149 8.65 -25.26 -22.59
CA PRO A 149 7.91 -25.87 -21.49
C PRO A 149 8.79 -26.65 -20.49
N THR A 150 9.83 -27.34 -20.96
CA THR A 150 10.76 -28.09 -20.09
C THR A 150 11.56 -27.15 -19.20
N SER A 151 12.12 -26.09 -19.79
CA SER A 151 12.84 -25.05 -19.05
C SER A 151 11.93 -24.32 -18.05
N PHE A 152 10.70 -24.00 -18.44
CA PHE A 152 9.72 -23.39 -17.55
C PHE A 152 9.37 -24.29 -16.37
N ASN A 153 9.18 -25.59 -16.61
CA ASN A 153 8.93 -26.56 -15.53
C ASN A 153 10.15 -26.71 -14.59
N GLY A 154 11.37 -26.66 -15.12
CA GLY A 154 12.59 -26.59 -14.31
C GLY A 154 12.63 -25.33 -13.42
N PHE A 155 12.33 -24.17 -14.00
CA PHE A 155 12.22 -22.91 -13.27
C PHE A 155 11.15 -22.94 -12.17
N LEU A 156 9.97 -23.50 -12.45
CA LEU A 156 8.93 -23.69 -11.44
C LEU A 156 9.39 -24.63 -10.32
N SER A 157 10.12 -25.70 -10.65
CA SER A 157 10.65 -26.64 -9.67
C SER A 157 11.63 -25.95 -8.71
N GLU A 158 12.52 -25.10 -9.22
CA GLU A 158 13.39 -24.24 -8.40
C GLU A 158 12.57 -23.35 -7.45
N LEU A 159 11.51 -22.71 -7.95
CA LEU A 159 10.65 -21.84 -7.15
C LEU A 159 9.86 -22.61 -6.06
N TYR A 160 9.49 -23.86 -6.30
CA TYR A 160 8.87 -24.73 -5.30
C TYR A 160 9.85 -25.12 -4.19
N GLN A 161 11.13 -25.32 -4.52
CA GLN A 161 12.19 -25.68 -3.57
C GLN A 161 12.61 -24.50 -2.70
N LYS A 162 12.54 -23.27 -3.21
CA LYS A 162 12.87 -22.06 -2.43
C LYS A 162 11.89 -21.82 -1.29
N GLU A 163 12.41 -21.35 -0.17
CA GLU A 163 11.60 -20.83 0.93
C GLU A 163 11.11 -19.42 0.59
N TRP A 164 9.80 -19.23 0.59
CA TRP A 164 9.16 -17.94 0.35
C TRP A 164 8.93 -17.23 1.68
N ILE A 165 9.15 -15.92 1.71
CA ILE A 165 9.10 -15.16 2.94
C ILE A 165 7.80 -14.35 3.00
N VAL A 166 6.95 -14.71 3.95
CA VAL A 166 5.88 -13.85 4.44
C VAL A 166 6.30 -13.35 5.82
N TYR A 167 6.02 -12.09 6.12
CA TYR A 167 6.16 -11.57 7.48
C TYR A 167 4.78 -11.30 8.06
N CYS A 168 4.59 -11.58 9.33
CA CYS A 168 3.41 -11.16 10.09
C CYS A 168 3.90 -10.44 11.35
N LYS A 169 3.84 -9.11 11.35
CA LYS A 169 4.27 -8.32 12.50
C LYS A 169 3.09 -8.11 13.45
N PRO A 170 3.32 -8.21 14.77
CA PRO A 170 2.32 -7.94 15.80
C PRO A 170 1.82 -6.50 15.69
N PRO A 171 0.70 -6.19 16.34
CA PRO A 171 0.00 -4.97 16.06
C PRO A 171 0.80 -3.71 16.38
N PHE A 172 0.63 -2.70 15.52
CA PHE A 172 1.13 -1.36 15.82
C PHE A 172 0.54 -0.85 17.15
N LYS A 173 1.20 0.12 17.79
CA LYS A 173 0.79 0.68 19.09
C LYS A 173 -0.69 1.10 19.14
N ASN A 174 -1.24 1.58 18.03
CA ASN A 174 -2.68 1.83 17.86
C ASN A 174 -3.09 1.75 16.36
N ALA A 175 -4.39 1.66 16.10
CA ALA A 175 -4.95 1.54 14.76
C ALA A 175 -4.65 2.75 13.85
N ALA A 176 -4.54 3.96 14.42
CA ALA A 176 -4.24 5.19 13.68
C ALA A 176 -2.80 5.20 13.10
N CYS A 177 -1.81 4.71 13.88
CA CYS A 177 -0.43 4.55 13.42
C CYS A 177 -0.34 3.62 12.20
N VAL A 178 -1.25 2.65 12.09
CA VAL A 178 -1.31 1.75 10.93
C VAL A 178 -1.67 2.53 9.68
N VAL A 179 -2.72 3.35 9.74
CA VAL A 179 -3.16 4.12 8.58
C VAL A 179 -2.14 5.18 8.19
N GLU A 180 -1.48 5.81 9.16
CA GLU A 180 -0.38 6.75 8.88
C GLU A 180 0.84 6.06 8.28
N TYR A 181 1.16 4.86 8.75
CA TYR A 181 2.15 4.01 8.10
C TYR A 181 1.75 3.78 6.64
N LEU A 182 0.51 3.36 6.35
CA LEU A 182 0.05 3.10 4.98
C LEU A 182 -0.02 4.34 4.10
N GLY A 183 -0.43 5.48 4.65
CA GLY A 183 -0.50 6.75 3.95
C GLY A 183 0.83 7.13 3.30
N ARG A 184 1.94 6.77 3.94
CA ARG A 184 3.29 6.96 3.38
C ARG A 184 3.56 6.13 2.14
N TYR A 185 2.85 5.02 1.93
CA TYR A 185 3.13 4.12 0.82
C TYR A 185 2.04 4.05 -0.25
N THR A 186 0.84 4.54 0.04
CA THR A 186 -0.27 4.56 -0.93
C THR A 186 -0.04 5.58 -2.04
N HIS A 187 0.37 6.80 -1.68
CA HIS A 187 0.43 7.94 -2.61
C HIS A 187 1.84 8.52 -2.81
N ARG A 188 2.84 8.09 -2.05
CA ARG A 188 4.24 8.45 -2.37
C ARG A 188 4.78 7.52 -3.44
N VAL A 189 5.60 8.10 -4.30
CA VAL A 189 6.44 7.39 -5.27
C VAL A 189 7.60 6.67 -4.57
N ALA A 190 8.42 5.94 -5.33
CA ALA A 190 9.47 5.05 -4.84
C ALA A 190 10.45 5.67 -3.80
N ILE A 191 10.67 6.99 -3.85
CA ILE A 191 11.54 7.73 -2.94
C ILE A 191 10.92 9.03 -2.44
N SER A 192 11.22 9.41 -1.19
CA SER A 192 10.85 10.72 -0.64
C SER A 192 11.93 11.76 -0.91
N ASN A 193 11.53 13.03 -1.12
CA ASN A 193 12.49 14.13 -1.36
C ASN A 193 13.57 14.23 -0.28
N SER A 194 13.22 14.03 1.00
CA SER A 194 14.17 14.08 2.12
C SER A 194 15.28 13.02 2.06
N ARG A 195 15.15 12.02 1.18
CA ARG A 195 16.18 11.00 0.95
C ARG A 195 17.12 11.39 -0.18
N ILE A 196 16.73 12.29 -1.08
CA ILE A 196 17.59 12.81 -2.14
C ILE A 196 18.43 13.93 -1.51
N LEU A 197 19.75 13.81 -1.59
CA LEU A 197 20.70 14.70 -0.90
C LEU A 197 21.27 15.74 -1.85
N SER A 198 21.73 15.34 -3.03
CA SER A 198 22.31 16.24 -4.02
C SER A 198 22.13 15.70 -5.44
N LEU A 199 22.25 16.62 -6.41
CA LEU A 199 22.36 16.37 -7.84
C LEU A 199 23.53 17.22 -8.34
N GLU A 200 24.68 16.59 -8.54
CA GLU A 200 25.95 17.26 -8.87
C GLU A 200 26.70 16.43 -9.90
N ASN A 201 27.31 17.09 -10.89
CA ASN A 201 28.14 16.44 -11.91
C ASN A 201 27.45 15.23 -12.59
N GLY A 202 26.15 15.36 -12.89
CA GLY A 202 25.36 14.28 -13.51
C GLY A 202 25.04 13.09 -12.58
N ASN A 203 25.34 13.18 -11.29
CA ASN A 203 25.09 12.12 -10.31
C ASN A 203 24.05 12.53 -9.26
N VAL A 204 23.25 11.57 -8.82
CA VAL A 204 22.25 11.71 -7.74
C VAL A 204 22.72 10.93 -6.52
N SER A 205 22.89 11.63 -5.41
CA SER A 205 23.14 11.02 -4.10
C SER A 205 21.86 10.90 -3.28
N PHE A 206 21.57 9.70 -2.76
CA PHE A 206 20.40 9.49 -1.90
C PHE A 206 20.63 8.52 -0.75
N LYS A 207 19.97 8.78 0.39
CA LYS A 207 19.99 7.92 1.58
C LYS A 207 19.16 6.68 1.34
N TRP A 208 19.67 5.51 1.73
CA TRP A 208 18.94 4.24 1.74
C TRP A 208 19.25 3.48 3.03
N ARG A 209 18.34 2.58 3.43
CA ARG A 209 18.60 1.66 4.55
C ARG A 209 19.15 0.35 4.02
N ASP A 210 20.30 -0.02 4.55
CA ASP A 210 20.93 -1.29 4.24
C ASP A 210 20.39 -2.38 5.17
N TYR A 211 19.44 -3.16 4.65
CA TYR A 211 18.83 -4.28 5.37
C TYR A 211 19.85 -5.36 5.73
N LYS A 212 20.91 -5.54 4.91
CA LYS A 212 21.97 -6.53 5.17
C LYS A 212 22.93 -6.05 6.25
N ASN A 213 23.04 -4.73 6.44
CA ASN A 213 23.89 -4.12 7.46
C ASN A 213 23.05 -3.49 8.58
N ALA A 214 22.30 -4.33 9.30
CA ALA A 214 21.54 -3.96 10.50
C ALA A 214 20.60 -2.74 10.33
N ASN A 215 20.03 -2.54 9.14
CA ASN A 215 19.17 -1.39 8.81
C ASN A 215 19.85 -0.01 8.93
N LYS A 216 21.19 0.06 8.87
CA LYS A 216 21.92 1.33 8.93
C LYS A 216 21.58 2.21 7.72
N TRP A 217 21.54 3.52 7.96
CA TRP A 217 21.43 4.50 6.89
C TRP A 217 22.78 4.62 6.18
N LYS A 218 22.75 4.52 4.85
CA LYS A 218 23.89 4.72 3.97
C LYS A 218 23.52 5.69 2.85
N VAL A 219 24.52 6.27 2.20
CA VAL A 219 24.35 7.07 0.99
C VAL A 219 24.77 6.23 -0.20
N MET A 220 24.01 6.32 -1.29
CA MET A 220 24.38 5.76 -2.59
C MET A 220 24.46 6.90 -3.58
N ASN A 221 25.49 6.86 -4.42
CA ASN A 221 25.65 7.77 -5.54
C ASN A 221 25.50 6.96 -6.85
N VAL A 222 24.69 7.45 -7.78
CA VAL A 222 24.44 6.84 -9.09
C VAL A 222 24.34 7.94 -10.13
N SER A 223 24.54 7.62 -11.41
CA SER A 223 24.24 8.57 -12.49
C SER A 223 22.75 8.97 -12.47
N ALA A 224 22.46 10.16 -12.98
CA ALA A 224 21.09 10.64 -13.14
C ALA A 224 20.24 9.66 -13.97
N ASP A 225 20.81 9.09 -15.03
CA ASP A 225 20.13 8.10 -15.88
C ASP A 225 19.76 6.83 -15.12
N GLU A 226 20.68 6.30 -14.31
CA GLU A 226 20.41 5.12 -13.49
C GLU A 226 19.37 5.42 -12.41
N PHE A 227 19.42 6.61 -11.80
CA PHE A 227 18.38 7.05 -10.87
C PHE A 227 17.00 7.12 -11.53
N ILE A 228 16.91 7.73 -12.72
CA ILE A 228 15.68 7.84 -13.51
C ILE A 228 15.19 6.44 -13.89
N ARG A 229 16.06 5.57 -14.42
CA ARG A 229 15.71 4.18 -14.74
C ARG A 229 15.13 3.46 -13.53
N ARG A 230 15.82 3.50 -12.38
CA ARG A 230 15.34 2.91 -11.11
C ARG A 230 14.04 3.53 -10.62
N PHE A 231 13.76 4.78 -10.95
CA PHE A 231 12.51 5.42 -10.59
C PHE A 231 11.35 4.97 -11.49
N LEU A 232 11.57 4.96 -12.81
CA LEU A 232 10.55 4.69 -13.82
C LEU A 232 10.05 3.25 -13.81
N ILE A 233 10.88 2.27 -13.41
CA ILE A 233 10.45 0.86 -13.30
C ILE A 233 9.32 0.62 -12.26
N HIS A 234 8.99 1.63 -11.43
CA HIS A 234 7.91 1.56 -10.43
C HIS A 234 6.61 2.19 -10.90
N ILE A 235 6.57 2.73 -12.12
CA ILE A 235 5.34 3.18 -12.74
C ILE A 235 4.51 1.94 -13.06
N LEU A 236 3.32 1.86 -12.45
CA LEU A 236 2.43 0.72 -12.62
C LEU A 236 1.74 0.77 -13.99
N PRO A 237 1.29 -0.38 -14.53
CA PRO A 237 0.51 -0.42 -15.75
C PRO A 237 -0.72 0.49 -15.66
N ALA A 238 -1.15 1.03 -16.81
CA ALA A 238 -2.30 1.91 -16.89
C ALA A 238 -3.53 1.27 -16.22
N ARG A 239 -4.23 2.06 -15.40
CA ARG A 239 -5.45 1.67 -14.67
C ARG A 239 -5.25 0.50 -13.69
N PHE A 240 -4.01 0.14 -13.34
CA PHE A 240 -3.76 -0.92 -12.37
C PHE A 240 -4.09 -0.47 -10.94
N MET A 241 -4.99 -1.20 -10.28
CA MET A 241 -5.43 -0.87 -8.92
C MET A 241 -4.38 -1.31 -7.88
N LYS A 242 -3.57 -0.35 -7.41
CA LYS A 242 -2.49 -0.52 -6.42
C LYS A 242 -2.97 -0.89 -5.01
N ILE A 243 -4.19 -0.49 -4.63
CA ILE A 243 -4.76 -0.70 -3.29
C ILE A 243 -6.06 -1.48 -3.45
N ARG A 244 -6.18 -2.61 -2.76
CA ARG A 244 -7.34 -3.49 -2.84
C ARG A 244 -7.88 -3.81 -1.46
N HIS A 245 -9.20 -3.91 -1.34
CA HIS A 245 -9.88 -4.25 -0.09
C HIS A 245 -10.61 -5.59 -0.23
N TYR A 246 -10.50 -6.43 0.78
CA TYR A 246 -11.00 -7.81 0.75
C TYR A 246 -11.88 -8.12 1.96
N GLY A 247 -12.70 -9.16 1.81
CA GLY A 247 -13.55 -9.69 2.87
C GLY A 247 -14.47 -8.63 3.47
N LEU A 248 -14.44 -8.42 4.78
CA LEU A 248 -15.28 -7.42 5.48
C LEU A 248 -15.03 -5.98 5.01
N LEU A 249 -13.84 -5.67 4.48
CA LEU A 249 -13.49 -4.34 3.95
C LEU A 249 -13.78 -4.21 2.45
N GLY A 250 -14.14 -5.29 1.76
CA GLY A 250 -14.46 -5.26 0.34
C GLY A 250 -15.74 -4.45 0.07
N ASN A 251 -15.79 -3.75 -1.07
CA ASN A 251 -16.86 -2.79 -1.38
C ASN A 251 -18.28 -3.33 -1.19
N ARG A 252 -18.54 -4.59 -1.59
CA ARG A 252 -19.86 -5.24 -1.44
C ARG A 252 -20.28 -5.47 0.02
N ASN A 253 -19.31 -5.66 0.91
CA ASN A 253 -19.55 -6.06 2.30
C ASN A 253 -19.42 -4.88 3.26
N LYS A 254 -18.61 -3.88 2.89
CA LYS A 254 -18.18 -2.82 3.80
C LYS A 254 -19.35 -2.06 4.41
N ALA A 255 -20.35 -1.68 3.62
CA ALA A 255 -21.48 -0.90 4.13
C ALA A 255 -22.28 -1.65 5.21
N SER A 256 -22.52 -2.95 5.03
CA SER A 256 -23.35 -3.76 5.95
C SER A 256 -22.55 -4.40 7.07
N LYS A 257 -21.42 -5.05 6.76
CA LYS A 257 -20.64 -5.84 7.72
C LYS A 257 -19.76 -4.98 8.61
N LEU A 258 -19.26 -3.83 8.14
CA LEU A 258 -18.38 -2.99 8.95
C LEU A 258 -19.13 -2.37 10.14
N ILE A 259 -20.39 -1.97 9.95
CA ILE A 259 -21.24 -1.44 11.03
C ILE A 259 -21.41 -2.51 12.13
N LEU A 260 -21.71 -3.74 11.74
CA LEU A 260 -21.79 -4.86 12.67
C LEU A 260 -20.46 -5.09 13.40
N CYS A 261 -19.34 -5.09 12.68
CA CYS A 261 -18.02 -5.22 13.29
C CYS A 261 -17.73 -4.09 14.28
N LYS A 262 -18.09 -2.85 13.96
CA LYS A 262 -17.93 -1.70 14.86
C LYS A 262 -18.71 -1.90 16.15
N LYS A 263 -19.98 -2.31 16.07
CA LYS A 263 -20.81 -2.65 17.25
C LYS A 263 -20.16 -3.75 18.10
N LEU A 264 -19.77 -4.87 17.48
CA LEU A 264 -19.22 -6.03 18.18
C LEU A 264 -17.82 -5.79 18.78
N THR A 265 -17.09 -4.81 18.29
CA THR A 265 -15.75 -4.44 18.79
C THR A 265 -15.78 -3.19 19.66
N SER A 266 -16.96 -2.70 20.05
CA SER A 266 -17.11 -1.43 20.79
C SER A 266 -16.36 -0.26 20.13
N THR A 267 -16.38 -0.23 18.81
CA THR A 267 -15.81 0.87 18.02
C THR A 267 -16.85 1.99 17.91
N PRO A 268 -16.52 3.23 18.30
CA PRO A 268 -17.43 4.36 18.12
C PRO A 268 -17.84 4.53 16.66
N ILE A 269 -19.14 4.68 16.42
CA ILE A 269 -19.70 5.02 15.12
C ILE A 269 -19.93 6.53 15.10
N LEU A 270 -18.91 7.26 14.68
CA LEU A 270 -18.98 8.71 14.55
C LEU A 270 -19.43 9.10 13.14
N PRO A 271 -20.21 10.18 12.98
CA PRO A 271 -20.44 10.79 11.68
C PRO A 271 -19.09 11.13 11.05
N PHE A 272 -18.89 10.71 9.80
CA PHE A 272 -17.66 11.05 9.07
C PHE A 272 -17.89 12.29 8.22
N GLU A 273 -17.35 13.41 8.68
CA GLU A 273 -17.30 14.64 7.90
C GLU A 273 -16.05 14.68 7.04
N LYS A 274 -16.24 14.89 5.74
CA LYS A 274 -15.11 15.05 4.82
C LYS A 274 -14.50 16.43 5.03
N ALA A 275 -13.25 16.45 5.50
CA ALA A 275 -12.50 17.69 5.61
C ALA A 275 -12.46 18.45 4.28
N SER A 276 -12.72 19.75 4.33
CA SER A 276 -12.62 20.66 3.20
C SER A 276 -11.16 20.76 2.73
N THR A 277 -10.94 21.26 1.51
CA THR A 277 -9.57 21.47 1.01
C THR A 277 -8.79 22.44 1.90
N LEU A 278 -9.43 23.50 2.40
CA LEU A 278 -8.81 24.48 3.30
C LEU A 278 -8.42 23.85 4.64
N GLN A 279 -9.32 23.07 5.25
CA GLN A 279 -9.03 22.34 6.50
C GLN A 279 -7.85 21.39 6.34
N LEU A 280 -7.76 20.68 5.20
CA LEU A 280 -6.63 19.79 4.91
C LEU A 280 -5.33 20.56 4.69
N ILE A 281 -5.36 21.69 3.98
CA ILE A 281 -4.17 22.54 3.79
C ILE A 281 -3.66 23.05 5.15
N GLN A 282 -4.57 23.52 6.00
CA GLN A 282 -4.24 23.96 7.35
C GLN A 282 -3.64 22.83 8.18
N LYS A 283 -4.24 21.63 8.17
CA LYS A 283 -3.69 20.43 8.84
C LYS A 283 -2.29 20.05 8.34
N ILE A 284 -2.03 20.14 7.03
CA ILE A 284 -0.75 19.72 6.42
C ILE A 284 0.35 20.76 6.64
N THR A 285 0.02 22.03 6.52
CA THR A 285 1.00 23.14 6.47
C THR A 285 1.09 23.93 7.76
N GLY A 286 0.11 23.78 8.67
CA GLY A 286 -0.08 24.65 9.83
C GLY A 286 -0.59 26.05 9.49
N LYS A 287 -0.81 26.37 8.21
CA LYS A 287 -1.21 27.70 7.74
C LYS A 287 -2.67 27.72 7.33
N ASP A 288 -3.41 28.67 7.87
CA ASP A 288 -4.78 28.91 7.45
C ASP A 288 -4.78 29.62 6.08
N ALA A 289 -5.06 28.84 5.03
CA ALA A 289 -5.13 29.36 3.67
C ALA A 289 -6.36 30.24 3.41
N SER A 290 -7.32 30.29 4.36
CA SER A 290 -8.45 31.21 4.29
C SER A 290 -8.08 32.62 4.76
N LYS A 291 -6.92 32.83 5.38
CA LYS A 291 -6.49 34.14 5.90
C LYS A 291 -5.29 34.71 5.17
N CYS A 292 -5.22 36.03 5.11
CA CYS A 292 -4.05 36.74 4.61
C CYS A 292 -2.89 36.58 5.60
N PRO A 293 -1.70 36.13 5.15
CA PRO A 293 -0.55 35.97 6.04
C PRO A 293 0.06 37.30 6.52
N HIS A 294 -0.33 38.43 5.92
CA HIS A 294 0.17 39.76 6.29
C HIS A 294 -0.76 40.46 7.30
N CYS A 295 -2.06 40.56 6.99
CA CYS A 295 -3.01 41.31 7.80
C CYS A 295 -4.03 40.44 8.56
N GLY A 296 -4.03 39.12 8.39
CA GLY A 296 -4.94 38.21 9.08
C GLY A 296 -6.41 38.25 8.62
N SER A 297 -6.76 39.14 7.68
CA SER A 297 -8.10 39.22 7.12
C SER A 297 -8.48 37.95 6.36
N ASP A 298 -9.76 37.59 6.33
CA ASP A 298 -10.25 36.52 5.48
C ASP A 298 -9.98 36.87 4.00
N LYS A 299 -9.44 35.92 3.23
CA LYS A 299 -9.10 36.09 1.82
C LYS A 299 -10.29 35.72 0.93
N LEU A 300 -10.67 36.67 0.08
CA LEU A 300 -11.59 36.61 -1.07
C LEU A 300 -13.09 36.50 -0.76
N SER A 301 -13.74 37.65 -0.59
CA SER A 301 -15.09 37.86 -1.09
C SER A 301 -15.05 37.78 -2.62
N ARG A 302 -15.43 36.65 -3.23
CA ARG A 302 -15.72 36.63 -4.67
C ARG A 302 -17.01 37.41 -4.88
N TYR A 303 -16.90 38.69 -5.22
CA TYR A 303 -18.01 39.39 -5.86
C TYR A 303 -18.20 38.76 -7.24
N MET A 304 -19.26 37.96 -7.42
CA MET A 304 -19.75 37.63 -8.75
C MET A 304 -20.36 38.90 -9.33
N GLY A 305 -19.55 39.71 -10.01
CA GLY A 305 -20.05 40.77 -10.85
C GLY A 305 -20.72 40.15 -12.07
N PHE A 306 -22.02 40.35 -12.24
CA PHE A 306 -22.74 40.04 -13.47
C PHE A 306 -22.40 41.06 -14.57
N GLY A 307 -21.12 41.24 -14.88
CA GLY A 307 -20.67 42.20 -15.88
C GLY A 307 -19.22 41.98 -16.27
N ASN A 308 -18.93 42.09 -17.57
CA ASN A 308 -17.59 41.99 -18.17
C ASN A 308 -16.64 43.16 -17.81
N ALA A 309 -16.82 43.81 -16.67
CA ALA A 309 -15.98 44.93 -16.24
C ALA A 309 -14.75 44.43 -15.46
N PRO A 310 -13.56 45.03 -15.67
CA PRO A 310 -12.37 44.69 -14.91
C PRO A 310 -12.57 44.98 -13.41
N PRO A 311 -11.91 44.22 -12.51
CA PRO A 311 -12.14 44.33 -11.08
C PRO A 311 -11.74 45.71 -10.57
N ILE A 312 -12.71 46.43 -9.99
CA ILE A 312 -12.49 47.71 -9.33
C ILE A 312 -11.64 47.46 -8.09
N THR A 313 -10.49 48.11 -8.03
CA THR A 313 -9.63 48.15 -6.85
C THR A 313 -10.27 49.10 -5.85
N THR A 314 -10.89 48.57 -4.80
CA THR A 314 -11.23 49.39 -3.63
C THR A 314 -9.95 49.67 -2.85
N GLN A 315 -9.45 50.90 -2.96
CA GLN A 315 -8.53 51.44 -1.98
C GLN A 315 -9.29 51.55 -0.65
N THR A 316 -8.78 50.86 0.37
CA THR A 316 -9.22 51.06 1.75
C THR A 316 -8.36 52.18 2.34
N ALA A 317 -9.03 53.18 2.92
CA ALA A 317 -8.42 54.22 3.74
C ALA A 317 -7.91 53.65 5.06
#